data_AF-A0ABD3T5B0-F1
#
_entry.id   AF-A0ABD3T5B0-F1
#
_cell.length_a   1.000
_cell.length_b   1.000
_cell.length_c   1.000
_cell.angle_alpha   90.00
_cell.angle_beta   90.00
_cell.angle_gamma   90.00
#
_symmetry.space_group_name_H-M   'P 1'
#
loop_
_entity.id
_entity.type
_entity.pdbx_description
1 polymer ?
#
loop_
_entity_poly.entity_id
_entity_poly.type
_entity_poly.pdbx_seq_one_letter_code
_entity_poly.pdbx_strand_id
1 'polypeptide(L)'
;MISIFRDHRPVKNVHDELLQYLYHILQWITKWCISANNVERLAKGEILKCLLSIQCCEDVESILVTFSEICKIHLEKFPHGGVVPSRFNTDVLENHFCQEHGLHHGNATHPSYSTYCSSVNSVMLGQSLKSRGRKSNGGIAAAKPFTFYLNEPLTKRKSRSI
;
A
#
# COMPACT_ATOMS: atom_id res chain seq x y z
N MET A 1 4.95 -5.65 -11.67
CA MET A 1 4.13 -6.13 -10.54
C MET A 1 3.15 -7.17 -11.05
N ILE A 2 2.98 -8.28 -10.33
CA ILE A 2 2.11 -9.39 -10.75
C ILE A 2 0.67 -8.86 -10.80
N SER A 3 0.02 -8.95 -11.96
CA SER A 3 -1.30 -8.36 -12.24
C SER A 3 -2.41 -8.85 -11.30
N ILE A 4 -2.24 -10.04 -10.72
CA ILE A 4 -3.15 -10.66 -9.76
C ILE A 4 -3.37 -9.76 -8.54
N PHE A 5 -2.33 -9.08 -8.05
CA PHE A 5 -2.45 -8.16 -6.91
C PHE A 5 -3.11 -6.82 -7.28
N ARG A 6 -3.68 -6.70 -8.48
CA ARG A 6 -4.60 -5.62 -8.87
C ARG A 6 -6.03 -6.12 -9.06
N ASP A 7 -6.25 -7.44 -8.97
CA ASP A 7 -7.57 -8.03 -9.12
C ASP A 7 -8.41 -7.79 -7.84
N HIS A 8 -9.62 -7.25 -8.05
CA HIS A 8 -10.60 -7.01 -7.00
C HIS A 8 -11.51 -8.22 -6.75
N ARG A 9 -11.44 -9.26 -7.58
CA ARG A 9 -12.21 -10.49 -7.42
C ARG A 9 -11.76 -11.21 -6.14
N PRO A 10 -12.68 -11.51 -5.20
CA PRO A 10 -12.33 -12.26 -4.00
C PRO A 10 -12.08 -13.74 -4.32
N VAL A 11 -11.01 -14.29 -3.76
CA VAL A 11 -10.77 -15.73 -3.65
C VAL A 11 -11.66 -16.28 -2.54
N LYS A 12 -12.57 -17.18 -2.89
CA LYS A 12 -13.57 -17.76 -1.96
C LYS A 12 -13.37 -19.25 -1.70
N ASN A 13 -12.49 -19.90 -2.45
CA ASN A 13 -12.22 -21.32 -2.35
C ASN A 13 -10.70 -21.56 -2.45
N VAL A 14 -10.19 -22.56 -1.74
CA VAL A 14 -8.80 -23.02 -1.83
C VAL A 14 -8.47 -23.61 -3.20
N HIS A 15 -9.50 -24.09 -3.91
CA HIS A 15 -9.37 -24.60 -5.28
C HIS A 15 -9.64 -23.53 -6.35
N ASP A 16 -9.64 -22.24 -6.00
CA ASP A 16 -9.83 -21.15 -6.98
C ASP A 16 -8.71 -21.15 -8.03
N GLU A 17 -9.08 -20.92 -9.29
CA GLU A 17 -8.17 -20.87 -10.43
C GLU A 17 -7.04 -19.85 -10.24
N LEU A 18 -7.29 -18.77 -9.50
CA LEU A 18 -6.28 -17.75 -9.20
C LEU A 18 -5.14 -18.32 -8.36
N LEU A 19 -5.43 -19.22 -7.42
CA LEU A 19 -4.40 -19.88 -6.62
C LEU A 19 -3.58 -20.88 -7.45
N GLN A 20 -4.22 -21.57 -8.39
CA GLN A 20 -3.51 -22.43 -9.35
C GLN A 20 -2.59 -21.62 -10.25
N TYR A 21 -3.07 -20.48 -10.74
CA TYR A 21 -2.29 -19.56 -11.55
C TYR A 21 -1.07 -19.00 -10.79
N LEU A 22 -1.23 -18.63 -9.52
CA LEU A 22 -0.11 -18.23 -8.65
C LEU A 22 0.93 -19.34 -8.50
N TYR A 23 0.49 -20.58 -8.33
CA TYR A 23 1.38 -21.73 -8.26
C TYR A 23 2.18 -21.93 -9.57
N HIS A 24 1.52 -21.77 -10.72
CA HIS A 24 2.21 -21.84 -12.02
C HIS A 24 3.23 -20.71 -12.21
N ILE A 25 2.91 -19.49 -11.78
CA ILE A 25 3.87 -18.37 -11.80
C ILE A 25 5.07 -18.70 -10.91
N LEU A 26 4.84 -19.17 -9.69
CA LEU A 26 5.91 -19.54 -8.77
C LEU A 26 6.84 -20.58 -9.41
N GLN A 27 6.28 -21.66 -9.95
CA GLN A 27 7.06 -22.69 -10.65
C GLN A 27 7.86 -22.12 -11.82
N TRP A 28 7.26 -21.22 -12.60
CA TRP A 28 7.93 -20.59 -13.74
C TRP A 28 9.11 -19.74 -13.28
N ILE A 29 8.94 -18.92 -12.23
CA ILE A 29 10.01 -18.08 -11.67
C ILE A 29 11.14 -18.96 -11.14
N THR A 30 10.84 -19.99 -10.35
CA THR A 30 11.85 -20.90 -9.81
C THR A 30 12.65 -21.57 -10.94
N LYS A 31 11.97 -22.07 -11.97
CA LYS A 31 12.63 -22.67 -13.15
C LYS A 31 13.49 -21.67 -13.90
N TRP A 32 13.00 -20.45 -14.07
CA TRP A 32 13.74 -19.38 -14.73
C TRP A 32 15.02 -19.04 -13.96
N CYS A 33 14.94 -18.84 -12.65
CA CYS A 33 16.09 -18.59 -11.79
C CYS A 33 17.12 -19.73 -11.84
N ILE A 34 16.68 -20.99 -11.79
CA ILE A 34 17.57 -22.16 -11.92
C ILE A 34 18.24 -22.18 -13.30
N SER A 35 17.46 -21.98 -14.37
CA SER A 35 17.96 -22.02 -15.74
C SER A 35 19.01 -20.95 -16.01
N ALA A 36 18.82 -19.73 -15.50
CA ALA A 36 19.75 -18.63 -15.67
C ALA A 36 21.07 -18.88 -14.92
N ASN A 37 21.01 -19.51 -13.73
CA ASN A 37 22.21 -19.86 -12.96
C ASN A 37 23.01 -21.03 -13.57
N ASN A 38 22.36 -21.87 -14.37
CA ASN A 38 22.97 -23.05 -14.99
C ASN A 38 23.52 -22.80 -16.42
N VAL A 39 23.55 -21.54 -16.89
CA VAL A 39 24.13 -21.22 -18.19
C VAL A 39 25.66 -21.26 -18.10
N GLU A 40 26.24 -22.42 -18.40
CA GLU A 40 27.69 -22.70 -18.33
C GLU A 40 28.57 -21.72 -19.11
N ARG A 41 27.99 -20.99 -20.08
CA ARG A 41 28.72 -20.08 -20.98
C ARG A 41 28.78 -18.62 -20.52
N LEU A 42 28.05 -18.24 -19.47
CA LEU A 42 28.00 -16.84 -19.02
C LEU A 42 28.90 -16.64 -17.81
N ALA A 43 29.64 -15.53 -17.80
CA ALA A 43 30.36 -15.11 -16.60
C ALA A 43 29.36 -14.73 -15.50
N LYS A 44 29.75 -14.87 -14.23
CA LYS A 44 28.87 -14.61 -13.07
C LYS A 44 28.22 -13.22 -13.09
N GLY A 45 28.93 -12.20 -13.59
CA GLY A 45 28.40 -10.84 -13.76
C GLY A 45 27.40 -10.67 -14.90
N GLU A 46 27.40 -11.57 -15.89
CA GLU A 46 26.43 -11.58 -16.98
C GLU A 46 25.14 -12.32 -16.60
N ILE A 47 25.26 -13.40 -15.81
CA ILE A 47 24.10 -14.10 -15.21
C ILE A 47 23.26 -13.13 -14.38
N LEU A 48 23.90 -12.26 -13.59
CA LEU A 48 23.21 -11.24 -12.79
C LEU A 48 22.45 -10.19 -13.62
N LYS A 49 22.80 -10.02 -14.91
CA LYS A 49 22.05 -9.13 -15.83
C LYS A 49 20.84 -9.83 -16.44
N CYS A 50 20.79 -11.16 -16.41
CA CYS A 50 19.68 -11.96 -16.91
C CYS A 50 18.57 -12.13 -15.87
N LEU A 51 18.82 -11.82 -14.61
CA LEU A 51 17.89 -11.99 -13.50
C LEU A 51 17.53 -10.64 -12.87
N LEU A 52 16.39 -10.63 -12.17
CA LEU A 52 16.13 -9.59 -11.17
C LEU A 52 17.17 -9.71 -10.05
N SER A 53 17.30 -8.65 -9.24
CA SER A 53 18.11 -8.76 -8.03
C SER A 53 17.64 -9.94 -7.18
N ILE A 54 18.57 -10.59 -6.47
CA ILE A 54 18.26 -11.73 -5.60
C ILE A 54 17.15 -11.36 -4.61
N GLN A 55 17.22 -10.15 -4.04
CA GLN A 55 16.19 -9.63 -3.13
C GLN A 55 14.83 -9.55 -3.81
N CYS A 56 14.76 -9.07 -5.06
CA CYS A 56 13.49 -8.98 -5.77
C CYS A 56 12.92 -10.37 -6.10
N CYS A 57 13.78 -11.34 -6.43
CA CYS A 57 13.33 -12.73 -6.61
C CYS A 57 12.77 -13.31 -5.31
N GLU A 58 13.46 -13.12 -4.19
CA GLU A 58 13.00 -13.56 -2.86
C GLU A 58 11.68 -12.88 -2.46
N ASP A 59 11.54 -11.58 -2.70
CA ASP A 59 10.30 -10.83 -2.43
C ASP A 59 9.13 -11.39 -3.26
N VAL A 60 9.37 -11.67 -4.54
CA VAL A 60 8.35 -12.23 -5.44
C VAL A 60 7.96 -13.65 -5.04
N GLU A 61 8.92 -14.50 -4.70
CA GLU A 61 8.65 -15.84 -4.18
C GLU A 61 7.84 -15.76 -2.87
N SER A 62 8.29 -14.93 -1.94
CA SER A 62 7.66 -14.72 -0.64
C SER A 62 6.20 -14.28 -0.77
N ILE A 63 5.90 -13.29 -1.63
CA ILE A 63 4.52 -12.81 -1.78
C ILE A 63 3.60 -13.84 -2.44
N LEU A 64 4.10 -14.62 -3.41
CA LEU A 64 3.33 -15.67 -4.08
C LEU A 64 2.97 -16.81 -3.12
N VAL A 65 3.94 -17.27 -2.32
CA VAL A 65 3.75 -18.31 -1.30
C VAL A 65 2.85 -17.82 -0.18
N THR A 66 3.17 -16.64 0.37
CA THR A 66 2.46 -16.09 1.53
C THR A 66 1.01 -15.80 1.22
N PHE A 67 0.70 -15.21 0.06
CA PHE A 67 -0.70 -14.94 -0.31
C PHE A 67 -1.53 -16.23 -0.43
N SER A 68 -0.95 -17.27 -1.04
CA SER A 68 -1.60 -18.57 -1.18
C SER A 68 -1.91 -19.19 0.18
N GLU A 69 -0.97 -19.10 1.13
CA GLU A 69 -1.13 -19.64 2.47
C GLU A 69 -2.14 -18.84 3.30
N ILE A 70 -2.13 -17.51 3.18
CA ILE A 70 -3.15 -16.64 3.79
C ILE A 70 -4.55 -17.00 3.29
N CYS A 71 -4.71 -17.26 2.00
CA CYS A 71 -5.99 -17.70 1.46
C CYS A 71 -6.47 -19.00 2.11
N LYS A 72 -5.59 -20.00 2.26
CA LYS A 72 -5.95 -21.26 2.92
C LYS A 72 -6.38 -21.05 4.37
N ILE A 73 -5.53 -20.38 5.17
CA ILE A 73 -5.80 -20.13 6.59
C ILE A 73 -7.08 -19.31 6.77
N HIS A 74 -7.29 -18.28 5.94
CA HIS A 74 -8.47 -17.44 6.04
C HIS A 74 -9.75 -18.19 5.67
N LEU A 75 -9.73 -18.99 4.59
CA LEU A 75 -10.90 -19.72 4.13
C LEU A 75 -11.24 -20.92 5.02
N GLU A 76 -10.24 -21.54 5.66
CA GLU A 76 -10.46 -22.54 6.70
C GLU A 76 -11.16 -21.94 7.92
N LYS A 77 -10.72 -20.75 8.37
CA LYS A 77 -11.30 -20.06 9.53
C LYS A 77 -12.64 -19.39 9.21
N PHE A 78 -12.83 -18.91 7.99
CA PHE A 78 -14.01 -18.18 7.53
C PHE A 78 -14.53 -18.78 6.20
N PRO A 79 -15.29 -19.89 6.24
CA PRO A 79 -15.73 -20.60 5.03
C PRO A 79 -16.64 -19.78 4.09
N HIS A 80 -17.29 -18.73 4.60
CA HIS A 80 -18.10 -17.80 3.83
C HIS A 80 -17.39 -16.47 3.53
N GLY A 81 -16.15 -16.34 3.99
CA GLY A 81 -15.29 -15.19 3.75
C GLY A 81 -14.71 -15.18 2.34
N GLY A 82 -13.88 -14.17 2.07
CA GLY A 82 -13.16 -14.07 0.81
C GLY A 82 -11.97 -13.14 0.94
N VAL A 83 -10.87 -13.52 0.29
CA VAL A 83 -9.62 -12.74 0.31
C VAL A 83 -9.51 -11.99 -1.00
N VAL A 84 -9.37 -10.66 -0.94
CA VAL A 84 -9.25 -9.81 -2.14
C VAL A 84 -7.76 -9.52 -2.40
N PRO A 85 -7.18 -10.02 -3.52
CA PRO A 85 -5.77 -9.82 -3.84
C PRO A 85 -5.33 -8.36 -3.87
N SER A 86 -6.16 -7.47 -4.43
CA SER A 86 -5.85 -6.03 -4.51
C SER A 86 -5.62 -5.33 -3.17
N ARG A 87 -5.92 -5.98 -2.05
CA ARG A 87 -5.70 -5.40 -0.70
C ARG A 87 -4.32 -5.72 -0.14
N PHE A 88 -3.53 -6.55 -0.82
CA PHE A 88 -2.17 -6.92 -0.43
C PHE A 88 -1.10 -6.03 -1.05
N ASN A 89 -1.48 -5.16 -1.99
CA ASN A 89 -0.57 -4.20 -2.59
C ASN A 89 -0.47 -2.92 -1.74
N THR A 90 0.54 -2.10 -2.02
CA THR A 90 0.76 -0.81 -1.38
C THR A 90 0.12 0.36 -2.13
N ASP A 91 -0.71 0.11 -3.14
CA ASP A 91 -1.32 1.16 -3.98
C ASP A 91 -2.11 2.17 -3.12
N VAL A 92 -2.73 1.72 -2.03
CA VAL A 92 -3.46 2.61 -1.11
C VAL A 92 -2.51 3.58 -0.39
N LEU A 93 -1.32 3.12 -0.01
CA LEU A 93 -0.29 3.95 0.60
C LEU A 93 0.31 4.92 -0.42
N GLU A 94 0.57 4.45 -1.65
CA GLU A 94 1.04 5.31 -2.74
C GLU A 94 0.03 6.40 -3.06
N ASN A 95 -1.26 6.06 -3.11
CA ASN A 95 -2.33 7.04 -3.29
C ASN A 95 -2.39 8.05 -2.13
N HIS A 96 -2.12 7.62 -0.89
CA HIS A 96 -2.03 8.54 0.25
C HIS A 96 -0.86 9.51 0.07
N PHE A 97 0.34 9.04 -0.31
CA PHE A 97 1.46 9.92 -0.63
C PHE A 97 1.13 10.87 -1.79
N CYS A 98 0.47 10.40 -2.85
CA CYS A 98 0.02 11.27 -3.93
C CYS A 98 -0.93 12.37 -3.46
N GLN A 99 -1.82 12.09 -2.50
CA GLN A 99 -2.69 13.11 -1.92
C GLN A 99 -1.91 14.14 -1.09
N GLU A 100 -0.94 13.70 -0.28
CA GLU A 100 -0.04 14.59 0.45
C GLU A 100 0.66 15.56 -0.52
N HIS A 101 1.30 15.02 -1.55
CA HIS A 101 2.06 15.81 -2.52
C HIS A 101 1.16 16.71 -3.38
N GLY A 102 0.07 16.16 -3.94
CA GLY A 102 -0.77 16.86 -4.90
C GLY A 102 -1.74 17.87 -4.29
N LEU A 103 -2.34 17.55 -3.13
CA LEU A 103 -3.38 18.39 -2.53
C LEU A 103 -2.81 19.47 -1.61
N HIS A 104 -1.75 19.15 -0.86
CA HIS A 104 -1.25 20.03 0.21
C HIS A 104 0.03 20.77 -0.15
N HIS A 105 0.88 20.20 -1.02
CA HIS A 105 2.18 20.80 -1.33
C HIS A 105 2.29 21.33 -2.76
N GLY A 106 1.44 20.87 -3.69
CA GLY A 106 1.37 21.39 -5.06
C GLY A 106 2.74 21.34 -5.74
N ASN A 107 3.35 22.50 -5.98
CA ASN A 107 4.67 22.63 -6.61
C ASN A 107 5.86 22.40 -5.65
N ALA A 108 5.61 22.30 -4.33
CA ALA A 108 6.59 21.92 -3.34
C ALA A 108 6.65 20.39 -3.23
N THR A 109 7.20 19.74 -4.25
CA THR A 109 7.23 18.28 -4.40
C THR A 109 7.92 17.52 -3.26
N HIS A 110 8.70 18.18 -2.41
CA HIS A 110 9.42 17.56 -1.31
C HIS A 110 9.18 18.32 0.01
N PRO A 111 8.09 18.02 0.74
CA PRO A 111 7.81 18.65 2.02
C PRO A 111 8.87 18.28 3.07
N SER A 112 9.16 19.21 3.98
CA SER A 112 9.94 18.90 5.19
C SER A 112 9.13 18.01 6.13
N TYR A 113 9.79 17.30 7.05
CA TYR A 113 9.11 16.46 8.05
C TYR A 113 8.02 17.22 8.83
N SER A 114 8.30 18.45 9.26
CA SER A 114 7.32 19.30 9.97
C SER A 114 6.09 19.63 9.11
N THR A 115 6.33 19.90 7.82
CA THR A 115 5.26 20.18 6.85
C THR A 115 4.43 18.93 6.57
N TYR A 116 5.08 17.77 6.44
CA TYR A 116 4.42 16.47 6.27
C TYR A 116 3.53 16.11 7.46
N CYS A 117 4.03 16.23 8.70
CA CYS A 117 3.23 15.97 9.89
C CYS A 117 1.96 16.84 9.95
N SER A 118 2.05 18.09 9.48
CA SER A 118 0.91 19.01 9.46
C SER A 118 -0.09 18.67 8.34
N SER A 119 0.39 18.25 7.16
CA SER A 119 -0.46 17.90 6.02
C SER A 119 -1.17 16.55 6.20
N VAL A 120 -0.52 15.55 6.81
CA VAL A 120 -1.14 14.26 7.12
C VAL A 120 -2.36 14.41 8.01
N ASN A 121 -2.29 15.29 9.02
CA ASN A 121 -3.47 15.61 9.85
C ASN A 121 -4.59 16.20 9.00
N SER A 122 -4.26 17.03 8.00
CA SER A 122 -5.25 17.62 7.10
C SER A 122 -5.89 16.58 6.17
N VAL A 123 -5.12 15.61 5.66
CA VAL A 123 -5.66 14.48 4.88
C VAL A 123 -6.54 13.59 5.75
N MET A 124 -6.09 13.22 6.95
CA MET A 124 -6.86 12.40 7.89
C MET A 124 -8.20 13.07 8.27
N LEU A 125 -8.17 14.36 8.62
CA LEU A 125 -9.36 15.12 8.97
C LEU A 125 -10.28 15.38 7.76
N GLY A 126 -9.70 15.64 6.58
CA GLY A 126 -10.44 15.85 5.33
C GLY A 126 -11.11 14.58 4.79
N GLN A 127 -10.54 13.40 5.05
CA GLN A 127 -11.12 12.11 4.69
C GLN A 127 -12.17 11.58 5.68
N SER A 128 -12.27 12.16 6.89
CA SER A 128 -13.21 11.73 7.95
C SER A 128 -14.69 12.07 7.70
N LEU A 129 -15.09 12.42 6.46
CA LEU A 129 -16.50 12.64 6.10
C LEU A 129 -16.95 11.63 5.05
N LYS A 130 -17.36 10.44 5.50
CA LYS A 130 -18.31 9.62 4.74
C LYS A 130 -19.62 10.39 4.60
N SER A 131 -19.74 11.17 3.53
CA SER A 131 -20.80 11.03 2.52
C SER A 131 -20.71 12.17 1.50
N ARG A 132 -20.08 11.91 0.35
CA ARG A 132 -20.43 12.57 -0.90
C ARG A 132 -21.69 11.90 -1.44
N GLY A 133 -22.86 12.25 -0.91
CA GLY A 133 -24.14 11.71 -1.38
C GLY A 133 -25.28 11.77 -0.37
N ARG A 134 -25.90 12.95 -0.24
CA ARG A 134 -27.34 13.18 0.02
C ARG A 134 -28.11 12.07 0.78
N LYS A 135 -27.79 11.82 2.05
CA LYS A 135 -28.59 10.96 2.97
C LYS A 135 -28.54 11.39 4.45
N SER A 136 -28.46 12.68 4.73
CA SER A 136 -28.87 13.19 6.04
C SER A 136 -29.79 14.39 5.83
N ASN A 137 -30.93 14.41 6.51
CA ASN A 137 -31.89 15.53 6.48
C ASN A 137 -31.41 16.76 7.28
N GLY A 138 -30.09 16.93 7.46
CA GLY A 138 -29.50 18.11 8.07
C GLY A 138 -29.23 19.17 6.99
N GLY A 139 -30.25 19.97 6.69
CA GLY A 139 -30.16 21.05 5.70
C GLY A 139 -29.13 22.12 6.03
N ILE A 140 -28.48 22.64 4.98
CA ILE A 140 -27.91 24.00 4.78
C ILE A 140 -26.79 24.47 5.74
N ALA A 141 -26.68 23.94 6.95
CA ALA A 141 -25.60 24.28 7.89
C ALA A 141 -24.57 23.14 7.92
N ALA A 142 -23.61 23.19 6.99
CA ALA A 142 -22.39 22.39 7.13
C ALA A 142 -21.70 22.76 8.46
N ALA A 143 -21.26 21.75 9.22
CA ALA A 143 -20.44 21.99 10.41
C ALA A 143 -19.18 22.74 9.99
N LYS A 144 -18.92 23.90 10.63
CA LYS A 144 -17.69 24.65 10.38
C LYS A 144 -16.49 23.80 10.82
N PRO A 145 -15.38 23.80 10.05
CA PRO A 145 -14.19 23.07 10.43
C PRO A 145 -13.74 23.47 11.84
N PHE A 146 -13.27 22.49 12.61
CA PHE A 146 -12.81 22.71 13.97
C PHE A 146 -11.45 23.43 13.91
N THR A 147 -11.47 24.76 13.91
CA THR A 147 -10.26 25.60 13.91
C THR A 147 -9.79 25.81 15.35
N PHE A 148 -8.63 25.27 15.71
CA PHE A 148 -7.91 25.75 16.88
C PHE A 148 -7.27 27.10 16.52
N TYR A 149 -7.90 28.20 16.90
CA TYR A 149 -7.20 29.48 17.01
C TYR A 149 -6.48 29.48 18.36
N LEU A 150 -5.18 29.21 18.34
CA LEU A 150 -4.33 29.50 19.49
C LEU A 150 -4.17 31.02 19.56
N ASN A 151 -4.88 31.66 20.48
CA ASN A 151 -4.76 33.10 20.71
C ASN A 151 -3.39 33.48 21.30
N GLU A 152 -2.64 32.51 21.82
CA GLU A 152 -1.30 32.69 22.37
C GLU A 152 -0.42 31.45 22.14
N PRO A 153 0.91 31.60 21.99
CA PRO A 153 1.82 30.47 21.87
C PRO A 153 1.84 29.61 23.13
N LEU A 154 1.81 28.28 22.95
CA LEU A 154 1.77 27.27 24.02
C LEU A 154 2.97 27.34 25.00
N THR A 155 4.03 28.07 24.64
CA THR A 155 5.22 28.22 25.47
C THR A 155 5.55 29.71 25.62
N LYS A 156 5.05 30.33 26.70
CA LYS A 156 5.51 31.67 27.10
C LYS A 156 6.94 31.57 27.64
N ARG A 157 7.90 32.16 26.93
CA ARG A 157 9.29 32.30 27.42
C ARG A 157 9.24 33.22 28.65
N LYS A 158 9.63 32.72 29.83
CA LYS A 158 9.78 33.57 31.03
C LYS A 158 10.75 34.72 30.72
N SER A 159 10.33 35.96 30.93
CA SER A 159 11.24 37.10 30.90
C SER A 159 12.27 36.93 32.02
N ARG A 160 13.55 37.15 31.69
CA ARG A 160 14.60 37.27 32.69
C ARG A 160 14.41 38.61 33.40
N SER A 161 14.12 38.57 34.69
CA SER A 161 14.23 39.73 35.58
C SER A 161 15.71 40.12 35.71
N ILE A 162 16.01 41.40 35.46
CA ILE A 162 17.31 42.03 35.73
C ILE A 162 17.38 42.33 37.24
#